data_AF-A0A8X6SII0-F1
#
_entry.id   AF-A0A8X6SII0-F1
#
_cell.length_a   1.000
_cell.length_b   1.000
_cell.length_c   1.000
_cell.angle_alpha   90.00
_cell.angle_beta   90.00
_cell.angle_gamma   90.00
#
_symmetry.space_group_name_H-M   'P 1'
#
loop_
_entity.id
_entity.type
_entity.pdbx_description
1 polymer ?
#
loop_
_entity_poly.entity_id
_entity_poly.type
_entity_poly.pdbx_seq_one_letter_code
_entity_poly.pdbx_strand_id
1 'polypeptide(L)'
;MDVTPLKTQRKSLRTSITLSAKVIEEELMKEVPHVDELSILKRQISDKFSRLEKCQRVDNYPKAIAQLQERFGREDLLVQIYVRDLLSMVMRNAATGHSKTDLPALYDELEANIRALESLGRTQDKYGEFLSPLWLNLASQKTYY
;
A
#
# COMPACT_ATOMS: atom_id res chain seq x y z
N MET A 1 -4.92 -7.29 -3.14
CA MET A 1 -4.82 -6.93 -4.57
C MET A 1 -4.23 -8.10 -5.34
N ASP A 2 -4.98 -8.67 -6.29
CA ASP A 2 -4.48 -9.75 -7.14
C ASP A 2 -3.54 -9.18 -8.22
N VAL A 3 -2.26 -9.52 -8.12
CA VAL A 3 -1.21 -9.05 -9.03
C VAL A 3 -0.96 -10.01 -10.20
N THR A 4 -1.70 -11.12 -10.29
CA THR A 4 -1.56 -12.12 -11.36
C THR A 4 -1.75 -11.57 -12.77
N PRO A 5 -2.65 -10.59 -13.06
CA PRO A 5 -2.79 -10.04 -14.40
C PRO A 5 -1.54 -9.25 -14.83
N LEU A 6 -0.99 -8.44 -13.91
CA LEU A 6 0.24 -7.67 -14.15
C LEU A 6 1.46 -8.56 -14.33
N LYS A 7 1.54 -9.68 -13.60
CA LYS A 7 2.60 -10.71 -13.77
C LYS A 7 2.49 -11.38 -15.14
N THR A 8 1.27 -11.69 -15.58
CA THR A 8 1.00 -12.32 -16.88
C THR A 8 1.33 -11.38 -18.05
N GLN A 9 0.90 -10.12 -17.98
CA GLN A 9 1.22 -9.11 -18.99
C GLN A 9 2.73 -8.87 -19.10
N ARG A 10 3.46 -8.80 -17.98
CA ARG A 10 4.93 -8.69 -17.97
C ARG A 10 5.62 -9.91 -18.58
N LYS A 11 5.12 -11.12 -18.32
CA LYS A 11 5.67 -12.36 -18.91
C LYS A 11 5.47 -12.39 -20.42
N SER A 12 4.29 -11.97 -20.90
CA SER A 12 4.01 -11.83 -22.33
C SER A 12 4.96 -10.81 -22.99
N LEU A 13 5.09 -9.62 -22.39
CA LEU A 13 6.01 -8.58 -22.89
C LEU A 13 7.47 -9.07 -22.93
N ARG A 14 7.94 -9.75 -21.87
CA ARG A 14 9.29 -10.33 -21.83
C ARG A 14 9.50 -11.32 -22.98
N THR A 15 8.53 -12.20 -23.21
CA THR A 15 8.60 -13.22 -24.26
C THR A 15 8.67 -12.58 -25.64
N SER A 16 7.80 -11.61 -25.93
CA SER A 16 7.82 -10.88 -27.21
C SER A 16 9.13 -10.14 -27.42
N ILE A 17 9.66 -9.43 -26.40
CA ILE A 17 10.93 -8.70 -26.54
C ILE A 17 12.10 -9.69 -26.74
N THR A 18 12.13 -10.84 -26.03
CA THR A 18 13.16 -11.87 -26.24
C THR A 18 13.11 -12.45 -27.66
N LEU A 19 11.91 -12.69 -28.19
CA LEU A 19 11.75 -13.18 -29.57
C LEU A 19 12.22 -12.12 -30.58
N SER A 20 11.81 -10.85 -30.41
CA SER A 20 12.27 -9.76 -31.27
C SER A 20 13.79 -9.55 -31.20
N ALA A 21 14.40 -9.66 -30.01
CA ALA A 21 15.85 -9.56 -29.85
C ALA A 21 16.59 -10.68 -30.60
N LYS A 22 16.09 -11.93 -30.56
CA LYS A 22 16.65 -13.05 -31.33
C LYS A 22 16.54 -12.85 -32.84
N VAL A 23 15.38 -12.37 -33.32
CA VAL A 23 15.16 -12.07 -34.75
C VAL A 23 16.12 -10.98 -35.21
N ILE A 24 16.29 -9.92 -34.41
CA ILE A 24 17.26 -8.87 -34.68
C ILE A 24 18.68 -9.45 -34.70
N GLU A 25 19.06 -10.30 -33.74
CA GLU A 25 20.37 -10.99 -33.76
C GLU A 25 20.59 -11.82 -35.03
N GLU A 26 19.59 -12.57 -35.50
CA GLU A 26 19.69 -13.39 -36.72
C GLU A 26 19.82 -12.54 -37.99
N GLU A 27 19.09 -11.42 -38.10
CA GLU A 27 19.21 -10.51 -39.24
C GLU A 27 20.53 -9.73 -39.23
N LEU A 28 21.03 -9.37 -38.06
CA LEU A 28 22.32 -8.68 -37.91
C LEU A 28 23.53 -9.55 -38.27
N MET A 29 23.43 -10.87 -38.15
CA MET A 29 24.48 -11.80 -38.58
C MET A 29 24.61 -11.87 -40.12
N LYS A 30 23.67 -11.28 -40.88
CA LYS A 30 23.66 -11.25 -42.34
C LYS A 30 24.32 -10.00 -42.94
N GLU A 31 24.45 -8.90 -42.19
CA GLU A 31 25.07 -7.65 -42.69
C GLU A 31 26.39 -7.32 -41.97
N VAL A 32 27.47 -7.20 -42.74
CA VAL A 32 28.80 -6.78 -42.27
C VAL A 32 29.03 -5.36 -42.80
N PRO A 33 28.66 -4.30 -42.04
CA PRO A 33 29.72 -3.42 -41.52
C PRO A 33 29.32 -2.57 -40.27
N HIS A 34 28.89 -3.11 -39.13
CA HIS A 34 28.75 -2.30 -37.89
C HIS A 34 28.93 -3.13 -36.59
N VAL A 35 29.78 -4.15 -36.63
CA VAL A 35 29.97 -5.16 -35.57
C VAL A 35 30.17 -4.55 -34.17
N ASP A 36 30.90 -3.42 -34.07
CA ASP A 36 31.18 -2.76 -32.80
C ASP A 36 29.94 -2.10 -32.17
N GLU A 37 29.14 -1.37 -32.94
CA GLU A 37 27.90 -0.74 -32.47
C GLU A 37 26.86 -1.78 -32.06
N LEU A 38 26.79 -2.89 -32.81
CA LEU A 38 25.93 -4.03 -32.49
C LEU A 38 26.36 -4.72 -31.19
N SER A 39 27.66 -4.85 -30.97
CA SER A 39 28.19 -5.41 -29.71
C SER A 39 27.84 -4.52 -28.50
N ILE A 40 27.89 -3.19 -28.67
CA ILE A 40 27.50 -2.21 -27.65
C ILE A 40 26.01 -2.34 -27.35
N LEU A 41 25.17 -2.38 -28.39
CA LEU A 41 23.73 -2.51 -28.23
C LEU A 41 23.35 -3.83 -27.55
N LYS A 42 23.99 -4.94 -27.93
CA LYS A 42 23.81 -6.26 -27.30
C LYS A 42 24.14 -6.21 -25.80
N ARG A 43 25.26 -5.61 -25.44
CA ARG A 43 25.66 -5.42 -24.04
C ARG A 43 24.63 -4.57 -23.28
N GLN A 44 24.16 -3.46 -23.85
CA GLN A 44 23.16 -2.59 -23.22
C GLN A 44 21.82 -3.29 -23.01
N ILE A 45 21.36 -4.06 -24.01
CA ILE A 45 20.12 -4.84 -23.93
C ILE A 45 20.25 -5.92 -22.84
N SER A 46 21.37 -6.65 -22.81
CA SER A 46 21.65 -7.65 -21.79
C SER A 46 21.70 -7.07 -20.36
N ASP A 47 22.34 -5.92 -20.17
CA ASP A 47 22.34 -5.19 -18.89
C ASP A 47 20.91 -4.77 -18.47
N LYS A 48 20.14 -4.18 -19.39
CA LYS A 48 18.75 -3.79 -19.14
C LYS A 48 17.88 -4.99 -18.75
N PHE A 49 18.04 -6.14 -19.40
CA PHE A 49 17.30 -7.37 -19.04
C PHE A 49 17.67 -7.89 -17.65
N SER A 50 18.96 -7.92 -17.32
CA SER A 50 19.44 -8.35 -16.01
C SER A 50 18.88 -7.46 -14.89
N ARG A 51 18.79 -6.14 -15.14
CA ARG A 51 18.18 -5.17 -14.22
C ARG A 51 16.67 -5.36 -14.08
N LEU A 52 15.97 -5.64 -15.18
CA LEU A 52 14.53 -5.95 -15.15
C LEU A 52 14.26 -7.20 -14.31
N GLU A 53 15.07 -8.24 -14.46
CA GLU A 53 14.93 -9.48 -13.68
C GLU A 53 15.19 -9.25 -12.18
N LYS A 54 16.17 -8.39 -11.84
CA LYS A 54 16.45 -8.00 -10.45
C LYS A 54 15.30 -7.20 -9.83
N CYS A 55 14.71 -6.25 -10.57
CA CYS A 55 13.54 -5.48 -10.11
C CYS A 55 12.25 -6.31 -10.07
N GLN A 56 12.21 -7.45 -10.75
CA GLN A 56 11.06 -8.36 -10.78
C GLN A 56 10.99 -9.30 -9.56
N ARG A 57 12.06 -9.40 -8.77
CA ARG A 57 12.07 -10.30 -7.61
C ARG A 57 11.07 -9.83 -6.55
N VAL A 58 10.15 -10.75 -6.24
CA VAL A 58 9.13 -10.61 -5.19
C VAL A 58 9.77 -10.21 -3.85
N ASP A 59 11.04 -10.55 -3.65
CA ASP A 59 11.91 -10.22 -2.54
C ASP A 59 12.05 -8.70 -2.25
N ASN A 60 11.73 -7.83 -3.20
CA ASN A 60 11.76 -6.39 -2.97
C ASN A 60 10.55 -5.90 -2.14
N TYR A 61 9.40 -6.55 -2.24
CA TYR A 61 8.20 -6.16 -1.49
C TYR A 61 8.37 -6.37 0.03
N PRO A 62 8.86 -7.52 0.52
CA PRO A 62 9.17 -7.67 1.94
C PRO A 62 10.16 -6.63 2.45
N LYS A 63 11.16 -6.25 1.65
CA LYS A 63 12.14 -5.21 2.02
C LYS A 63 11.49 -3.83 2.13
N ALA A 64 10.66 -3.46 1.16
CA ALA A 64 9.93 -2.19 1.19
C ALA A 64 8.95 -2.14 2.38
N ILE A 65 8.23 -3.23 2.65
CA ILE A 65 7.32 -3.35 3.80
C ILE A 65 8.11 -3.22 5.10
N ALA A 66 9.24 -3.94 5.25
CA ALA A 66 10.08 -3.88 6.43
C ALA A 66 10.62 -2.46 6.68
N GLN A 67 11.09 -1.77 5.64
CA GLN A 67 11.56 -0.38 5.76
C GLN A 67 10.43 0.59 6.16
N LEU A 68 9.23 0.39 5.63
CA LEU A 68 8.06 1.19 6.02
C LEU A 68 7.65 0.90 7.47
N GLN A 69 7.66 -0.36 7.90
CA GLN A 69 7.37 -0.75 9.27
C GLN A 69 8.43 -0.25 10.26
N GLU A 70 9.71 -0.30 9.90
CA GLU A 70 10.80 0.24 10.72
C GLU A 70 10.66 1.74 10.92
N ARG A 71 10.29 2.47 9.86
CA ARG A 71 10.16 3.94 9.91
C ARG A 71 8.86 4.44 10.50
N PHE A 72 7.74 3.76 10.23
CA PHE A 72 6.38 4.23 10.55
C PHE A 72 5.57 3.27 11.43
N GLY A 73 6.00 2.03 11.60
CA GLY A 73 5.30 0.97 12.35
C GLY A 73 5.59 0.95 13.84
N ARG A 74 5.96 2.08 14.45
CA ARG A 74 6.17 2.23 15.89
C ARG A 74 4.83 2.06 16.62
N GLU A 75 4.52 0.83 17.01
CA GLU A 75 3.20 0.44 17.55
C GLU A 75 2.79 1.28 18.78
N ASP A 76 3.75 1.58 19.67
CA ASP A 76 3.57 2.41 20.86
C ASP A 76 3.04 3.81 20.50
N LEU A 77 3.65 4.44 19.50
CA LEU A 77 3.27 5.77 19.02
C LEU A 77 1.95 5.72 18.25
N LEU A 78 1.75 4.71 17.40
CA LEU A 78 0.52 4.54 16.63
C LEU A 78 -0.69 4.36 17.54
N VAL A 79 -0.58 3.54 18.58
CA VAL A 79 -1.63 3.38 19.59
C VAL A 79 -1.98 4.74 20.23
N GLN A 80 -0.97 5.52 20.61
CA GLN A 80 -1.20 6.83 21.22
C GLN A 80 -1.91 7.79 20.27
N ILE A 81 -1.53 7.79 18.98
CA ILE A 81 -2.16 8.61 17.95
C ILE A 81 -3.64 8.24 17.80
N TYR A 82 -3.95 6.96 17.60
CA TYR A 82 -5.35 6.52 17.41
C TYR A 82 -6.23 6.79 18.64
N VAL A 83 -5.69 6.59 19.86
CA VAL A 83 -6.43 6.93 21.10
C VAL A 83 -6.66 8.43 21.22
N ARG A 84 -5.66 9.27 20.90
CA ARG A 84 -5.81 10.73 20.90
C ARG A 84 -6.84 11.19 19.86
N ASP A 85 -6.84 10.59 18.68
CA ASP A 85 -7.74 10.96 17.59
C ASP A 85 -9.19 10.59 17.96
N LEU A 86 -9.40 9.42 18.58
CA LEU A 86 -10.69 9.03 19.18
C LEU A 86 -11.16 10.03 20.24
N LEU A 87 -10.29 10.42 21.18
CA LEU A 87 -10.63 11.42 22.22
C LEU A 87 -10.96 12.78 21.61
N SER A 88 -10.21 13.21 20.59
CA SER A 88 -10.44 14.46 19.89
C SER A 88 -11.80 14.47 19.18
N MET A 89 -12.18 13.33 18.59
CA MET A 89 -13.49 13.15 17.98
C MET A 89 -14.63 13.23 19.01
N VAL A 90 -14.47 12.63 20.19
CA VAL A 90 -15.44 12.75 21.32
C VAL A 90 -15.59 14.21 21.74
N MET A 91 -14.48 14.90 21.97
CA MET A 91 -14.50 16.29 22.42
C MET A 91 -15.12 17.22 21.38
N ARG A 92 -14.76 17.03 20.10
CA ARG A 92 -15.34 17.78 18.98
C ARG A 92 -16.85 17.61 18.95
N ASN A 93 -17.33 16.37 19.02
CA ASN A 93 -18.75 16.05 18.98
C ASN A 93 -19.53 16.64 20.18
N ALA A 94 -18.95 16.58 21.38
CA ALA A 94 -19.53 17.19 22.59
C ALA A 94 -19.58 18.72 22.50
N ALA A 95 -18.51 19.36 22.01
CA ALA A 95 -18.43 20.82 21.88
C ALA A 95 -19.37 21.38 20.80
N THR A 96 -19.64 20.61 19.74
CA THR A 96 -20.50 21.05 18.64
C THR A 96 -21.99 20.99 18.96
N GLY A 97 -22.39 20.60 20.18
CA GLY A 97 -23.78 20.60 20.64
C GLY A 97 -24.72 19.79 19.75
N HIS A 98 -24.23 18.69 19.16
CA HIS A 98 -24.97 17.89 18.18
C HIS A 98 -25.38 18.65 16.91
N SER A 99 -24.69 19.74 16.56
CA SER A 99 -24.83 20.32 15.23
C SER A 99 -24.43 19.29 14.17
N LYS A 100 -25.05 19.43 12.99
CA LYS A 100 -25.10 18.46 11.88
C LYS A 100 -23.72 18.17 11.28
N THR A 101 -22.85 17.53 12.07
CA THR A 101 -21.67 16.83 11.57
C THR A 101 -22.18 15.68 10.71
N ASP A 102 -21.48 15.40 9.61
CA ASP A 102 -21.86 14.33 8.69
C ASP A 102 -21.73 12.99 9.42
N LEU A 103 -22.86 12.50 9.93
CA LEU A 103 -22.92 11.31 10.78
C LEU A 103 -22.26 10.09 10.12
N PRO A 104 -22.45 9.81 8.81
CA PRO A 104 -21.65 8.82 8.06
C PRO A 104 -20.14 9.00 8.19
N ALA A 105 -19.62 10.21 7.95
CA ALA A 105 -18.19 10.47 8.02
C ALA A 105 -17.63 10.25 9.44
N LEU A 106 -18.42 10.54 10.46
CA LEU A 106 -18.05 10.29 11.86
C LEU A 106 -18.00 8.78 12.17
N TYR A 107 -18.96 8.00 11.67
CA TYR A 107 -18.92 6.54 11.80
C TYR A 107 -17.74 5.93 11.05
N ASP A 108 -17.45 6.39 9.83
CA ASP A 108 -16.31 5.92 9.03
C ASP A 108 -14.98 6.23 9.75
N GLU A 109 -14.83 7.44 10.31
CA GLU A 109 -13.65 7.85 11.07
C GLU A 109 -13.50 7.03 12.36
N LEU A 110 -14.59 6.77 13.08
CA LEU A 110 -14.61 5.91 14.27
C LEU A 110 -14.19 4.48 13.92
N GLU A 111 -14.81 3.88 12.90
CA GLU A 111 -14.53 2.51 12.48
C GLU A 111 -13.09 2.35 12.00
N ALA A 112 -12.57 3.33 11.25
CA ALA A 112 -11.18 3.32 10.81
C ALA A 112 -10.19 3.30 11.97
N ASN A 113 -10.42 4.12 13.00
CA ASN A 113 -9.57 4.15 14.21
C ASN A 113 -9.66 2.85 15.02
N ILE A 114 -10.86 2.27 15.17
CA ILE A 114 -11.04 0.99 15.87
C ILE A 114 -10.30 -0.13 15.12
N ARG A 115 -10.51 -0.25 13.79
CA ARG A 115 -9.82 -1.26 12.98
C ARG A 115 -8.30 -1.11 13.01
N ALA A 116 -7.79 0.14 13.06
CA ALA A 116 -6.37 0.39 13.17
C ALA A 116 -5.80 -0.11 14.51
N LEU A 117 -6.50 0.13 15.62
CA LEU A 117 -6.13 -0.39 16.93
C LEU A 117 -6.20 -1.94 17.00
N GLU A 118 -7.23 -2.54 16.41
CA GLU A 118 -7.34 -4.01 16.30
C GLU A 118 -6.17 -4.61 15.52
N SER A 119 -5.74 -3.96 14.43
CA SER A 119 -4.59 -4.40 13.65
C SER A 119 -3.26 -4.37 14.43
N LEU A 120 -3.20 -3.58 15.50
CA LEU A 120 -2.08 -3.50 16.45
C LEU A 120 -2.26 -4.45 17.66
N GLY A 121 -3.17 -5.42 17.57
CA GLY A 121 -3.45 -6.37 18.64
C GLY A 121 -4.11 -5.74 19.87
N ARG A 122 -4.79 -4.61 19.69
CA ARG A 122 -5.59 -4.00 20.75
C ARG A 122 -7.06 -4.33 20.56
N THR A 123 -7.56 -5.13 21.47
CA THR A 123 -8.92 -5.65 21.45
C THR A 123 -9.86 -4.78 22.29
N GLN A 124 -11.16 -4.88 22.01
CA GLN A 124 -12.22 -4.08 22.62
C GLN A 124 -12.30 -4.24 24.15
N ASP A 125 -11.84 -5.35 24.69
CA ASP A 125 -11.66 -5.59 26.14
C ASP A 125 -10.69 -4.61 26.81
N LYS A 126 -9.68 -4.09 26.10
CA LYS A 126 -8.68 -3.15 26.63
C LYS A 126 -9.07 -1.68 26.51
N TYR A 127 -9.99 -1.34 25.60
CA TYR A 127 -10.43 0.05 25.36
C TYR A 127 -11.94 0.28 25.52
N GLY A 128 -12.73 -0.74 25.85
CA GLY A 128 -14.18 -0.65 25.99
C GLY A 128 -14.64 0.38 27.02
N GLU A 129 -13.83 0.59 28.08
CA GLU A 129 -14.06 1.64 29.07
C GLU A 129 -13.82 3.05 28.50
N PHE A 130 -12.80 3.23 27.65
CA PHE A 130 -12.54 4.52 26.96
C PHE A 130 -13.56 4.84 25.87
N LEU A 131 -14.12 3.80 25.24
CA LEU A 131 -15.09 3.94 24.16
C LEU A 131 -16.54 4.08 24.65
N SER A 132 -16.86 3.60 25.87
CA SER A 132 -18.21 3.68 26.45
C SER A 132 -18.86 5.07 26.38
N PRO A 133 -18.17 6.18 26.71
CA PRO A 133 -18.73 7.52 26.57
C PRO A 133 -19.09 7.90 25.12
N LEU A 134 -18.34 7.37 24.15
CA LEU A 134 -18.52 7.63 22.72
C LEU A 134 -19.77 6.92 22.20
N TRP A 135 -19.94 5.63 22.54
CA TRP A 135 -21.14 4.86 22.23
C TRP A 135 -22.40 5.47 22.83
N LEU A 136 -22.35 5.87 24.11
CA LEU A 136 -23.47 6.51 24.79
C LEU A 136 -23.83 7.87 24.16
N ASN A 137 -22.84 8.67 23.77
CA ASN A 137 -23.09 9.94 23.08
C ASN A 137 -23.70 9.73 21.69
N LEU A 138 -23.18 8.78 20.89
CA LEU A 138 -23.72 8.47 19.57
C LEU A 138 -25.13 7.87 19.62
N ALA A 139 -25.37 6.97 20.57
CA ALA A 139 -26.70 6.41 20.81
C ALA A 139 -27.72 7.50 21.19
N SER A 140 -27.29 8.48 21.99
CA SER A 140 -28.13 9.62 22.39
C SER A 140 -28.51 10.53 21.21
N GLN A 141 -27.69 10.61 20.15
CA GLN A 141 -28.04 11.35 18.93
C GLN A 141 -29.06 10.60 18.06
N LYS A 142 -29.06 9.25 18.12
CA LYS A 142 -29.99 8.41 17.36
C LYS A 142 -31.43 8.49 17.89
N THR A 143 -31.61 8.87 19.16
CA THR A 143 -32.92 9.07 19.81
C THR A 143 -33.59 10.41 19.51
N TYR A 144 -32.96 11.30 18.74
CA TYR A 144 -33.54 12.58 18.30
C TYR A 144 -33.96 12.62 16.82
N TYR A 145 -34.08 11.45 16.18
CA TYR A 145 -34.69 11.27 14.87
C TYR A 145 -35.97 10.45 14.96
#